data_AF-A0A4Y9J077-F1
#
_entry.id   AF-A0A4Y9J077-F1
#
_cell.length_a   1.000
_cell.length_b   1.000
_cell.length_c   1.000
_cell.angle_alpha   90.00
_cell.angle_beta   90.00
_cell.angle_gamma   90.00
#
_symmetry.space_group_name_H-M   'P 1'
#
loop_
_entity.id
_entity.type
_entity.pdbx_description
1 polymer ?
#
loop_
_entity_poly.entity_id
_entity_poly.type
_entity_poly.pdbx_seq_one_letter_code
_entity_poly.pdbx_strand_id
1 'polypeptide(L)'
;MNNPRFCDLNACGVKVAQEVETGRPIDKDIAVYRDKYLAPYTVGARKGIFVPRELVDKLAKTVSLFGNPDLTIGAFVTNILITHLVANRDVINELTERGAKTVLV
;
A
#
# COMPACT_ATOMS: atom_id res chain seq x y z
N MET A 1 36.19 -11.82 14.40
CA MET A 1 35.27 -10.86 13.75
C MET A 1 34.85 -11.44 12.42
N ASN A 2 33.60 -11.87 12.26
CA ASN A 2 32.97 -12.09 10.95
C ASN A 2 31.47 -11.79 11.14
N ASN A 3 31.05 -10.66 10.57
CA ASN A 3 29.70 -10.11 10.64
C ASN A 3 29.00 -10.44 9.31
N PRO A 4 28.05 -11.38 9.27
CA PRO A 4 27.23 -11.56 8.08
C PRO A 4 26.19 -10.43 8.03
N ARG A 5 26.55 -9.32 7.37
CA ARG A 5 25.64 -8.23 6.98
C ARG A 5 24.70 -8.64 5.84
N PHE A 6 24.03 -9.77 5.96
CA PHE A 6 22.94 -10.14 5.06
C PHE A 6 21.92 -10.94 5.87
N CYS A 7 20.71 -10.41 6.01
CA CYS A 7 19.59 -11.21 6.49
C CYS A 7 19.27 -12.24 5.40
N ASP A 8 19.72 -13.47 5.61
CA ASP A 8 19.28 -14.61 4.83
C ASP A 8 17.78 -14.81 5.11
N LEU A 9 16.94 -14.55 4.11
CA LEU A 9 15.48 -14.64 4.21
C LEU A 9 15.01 -16.06 4.56
N ASN A 10 15.89 -17.06 4.47
CA ASN A 10 15.62 -18.44 4.85
C ASN A 10 15.77 -18.71 6.36
N ALA A 11 16.35 -17.79 7.14
CA ALA A 11 16.61 -17.99 8.57
C ALA A 11 15.43 -17.61 9.48
N CYS A 12 14.42 -16.89 8.98
CA CYS A 12 13.20 -16.61 9.72
C CYS A 12 12.16 -17.66 9.34
N GLY A 13 11.89 -18.61 10.25
CA GLY A 13 10.90 -19.68 10.13
C GLY A 13 9.44 -19.23 10.01
N VAL A 14 9.16 -18.26 9.14
CA VAL A 14 7.81 -17.94 8.67
C VAL A 14 7.39 -19.13 7.83
N LYS A 15 6.35 -19.83 8.26
CA LYS A 15 5.64 -20.77 7.38
C LYS A 15 5.23 -19.96 6.15
N VAL A 16 5.95 -20.16 5.05
CA VAL A 16 5.65 -19.54 3.77
C VAL A 16 4.22 -19.94 3.46
N ALA A 17 3.30 -18.99 3.56
CA ALA A 17 1.93 -19.18 3.10
C ALA A 17 2.03 -19.74 1.69
N GLN A 18 1.35 -20.85 1.41
CA GLN A 18 1.38 -21.51 0.11
C GLN A 18 1.30 -20.47 -1.00
N GLU A 19 2.25 -20.54 -1.95
CA GLU A 19 2.21 -19.72 -3.15
C GLU A 19 0.89 -20.01 -3.86
N VAL A 20 -0.04 -19.06 -3.76
CA VAL A 20 -1.31 -19.13 -4.48
C VAL A 20 -0.99 -18.70 -5.90
N GLU A 21 -1.32 -19.52 -6.90
CA GLU A 21 -1.13 -19.17 -8.31
C GLU A 21 -1.91 -17.90 -8.65
N THR A 22 -1.22 -16.77 -8.69
CA THR A 22 -1.75 -15.53 -9.24
C THR A 22 -1.67 -15.65 -10.76
N GLY A 23 -2.83 -15.84 -11.41
CA GLY A 23 -2.91 -15.82 -12.87
C GLY A 23 -2.34 -14.51 -13.45
N ARG A 24 -1.93 -14.54 -14.73
CA ARG A 24 -1.44 -13.35 -15.44
C ARG A 24 -2.54 -12.27 -15.42
N PRO A 25 -2.28 -11.08 -14.86
CA PRO A 25 -3.26 -9.99 -14.89
C PRO A 25 -3.54 -9.57 -16.34
N ILE A 26 -4.80 -9.22 -16.62
CA ILE A 26 -5.22 -8.75 -17.94
C ILE A 26 -4.62 -7.35 -18.16
N ASP A 27 -4.07 -7.06 -19.35
CA ASP A 27 -3.38 -5.78 -19.63
C ASP A 27 -4.23 -4.53 -19.31
N LYS A 28 -5.55 -4.63 -19.48
CA LYS A 28 -6.50 -3.57 -19.10
C LYS A 28 -6.50 -3.28 -17.59
N ASP A 29 -6.40 -4.32 -16.76
CA ASP A 29 -6.41 -4.17 -15.31
C ASP A 29 -5.09 -3.57 -14.81
N ILE A 30 -3.99 -3.86 -15.49
CA ILE A 30 -2.67 -3.26 -15.21
C ILE A 30 -2.69 -1.75 -15.45
N ALA A 31 -3.27 -1.32 -16.59
CA ALA A 31 -3.38 0.10 -16.91
C ALA A 31 -4.26 0.84 -15.87
N VAL A 32 -5.42 0.29 -15.55
CA VAL A 32 -6.33 0.86 -14.53
C VAL A 32 -5.64 0.93 -13.16
N TYR A 33 -4.92 -0.12 -12.77
CA TYR A 33 -4.19 -0.13 -11.50
C TYR A 33 -3.11 0.95 -11.46
N ARG A 34 -2.34 1.08 -12.54
CA ARG A 34 -1.27 2.06 -12.67
C ARG A 34 -1.80 3.49 -12.54
N ASP A 35 -2.86 3.81 -13.26
CA ASP A 35 -3.44 5.15 -13.25
C ASP A 35 -4.05 5.48 -11.89
N LYS A 36 -4.64 4.48 -11.22
CA LYS A 36 -5.34 4.68 -9.95
C LYS A 36 -4.41 4.75 -8.74
N TYR A 37 -3.34 3.96 -8.70
CA TYR A 37 -2.53 3.81 -7.49
C TYR A 37 -1.06 4.20 -7.66
N LEU A 38 -0.53 4.21 -8.89
CA LEU A 38 0.87 4.50 -9.19
C LEU A 38 1.11 5.92 -9.71
N ALA A 39 0.09 6.79 -9.63
CA ALA A 39 0.22 8.20 -9.98
C ALA A 39 1.11 8.96 -8.97
N PRO A 40 2.01 9.85 -9.43
CA PRO A 40 2.76 10.75 -8.57
C PRO A 40 1.82 11.59 -7.71
N TYR A 41 2.19 11.83 -6.46
CA TYR A 41 1.36 12.61 -5.53
C TYR A 41 2.18 13.63 -4.73
N THR A 42 1.70 14.87 -4.68
CA THR A 42 2.32 15.97 -3.93
C THR A 42 1.85 15.94 -2.48
N VAL A 43 2.67 15.38 -1.59
CA VAL A 43 2.31 15.27 -0.16
C VAL A 43 2.50 16.63 0.53
N GLY A 44 1.38 17.28 0.90
CA GLY A 44 1.31 18.51 1.70
C GLY A 44 1.72 18.33 3.17
N ALA A 45 1.02 18.96 4.12
CA ALA A 45 1.33 18.84 5.56
C ALA A 45 1.27 17.37 6.04
N ARG A 46 2.31 16.91 6.74
CA ARG A 46 2.52 15.49 7.06
C ARG A 46 2.27 15.19 8.53
N LYS A 47 1.56 14.10 8.80
CA LYS A 47 1.51 13.46 10.12
C LYS A 47 1.89 11.99 9.95
N GLY A 48 2.74 11.50 10.85
CA GLY A 48 3.17 10.10 10.85
C GLY A 48 2.10 9.20 11.45
N ILE A 49 1.99 7.99 10.91
CA ILE A 49 1.26 6.86 11.53
C ILE A 49 2.26 5.76 11.86
N PHE A 50 1.99 4.99 12.92
CA PHE A 50 2.80 3.84 13.25
C PHE A 50 2.32 2.63 12.45
N VAL A 51 3.25 1.99 11.74
CA VAL A 51 3.00 0.84 10.88
C VAL A 51 4.01 -0.26 11.24
N PRO A 52 3.62 -1.55 11.28
CA PRO A 52 4.55 -2.64 11.51
C PRO A 52 5.70 -2.62 10.50
N ARG A 53 6.92 -2.84 10.99
CA ARG A 53 8.14 -2.79 10.16
C ARG A 53 8.06 -3.74 8.97
N GLU A 54 7.57 -4.96 9.17
CA GLU A 54 7.43 -5.95 8.10
C GLU A 54 6.52 -5.48 6.95
N LEU A 55 5.49 -4.69 7.27
CA LEU A 55 4.60 -4.13 6.25
C LEU A 55 5.31 -3.01 5.46
N VAL A 56 6.06 -2.15 6.15
CA VAL A 56 6.86 -1.11 5.47
C VAL A 56 7.90 -1.75 4.55
N ASP A 57 8.57 -2.81 5.00
CA ASP A 57 9.57 -3.52 4.20
C ASP A 57 8.95 -4.17 2.96
N LYS A 58 7.74 -4.75 3.09
CA LYS A 58 6.98 -5.28 1.94
C LYS A 58 6.59 -4.16 0.97
N LEU A 59 6.05 -3.05 1.47
CA LEU A 59 5.66 -1.90 0.64
C LEU A 59 6.86 -1.31 -0.10
N ALA A 60 8.02 -1.20 0.56
CA ALA A 60 9.26 -0.72 -0.06
C ALA A 60 9.69 -1.61 -1.23
N LYS A 61 9.68 -2.94 -1.03
CA LYS A 61 9.97 -3.90 -2.10
C LYS A 61 8.96 -3.77 -3.24
N THR A 62 7.66 -3.75 -2.95
CA THR A 62 6.61 -3.63 -3.96
C THR A 62 6.75 -2.34 -4.79
N VAL A 63 6.94 -1.19 -4.14
CA VAL A 63 7.12 0.10 -4.84
C VAL A 63 8.38 0.09 -5.71
N SER A 64 9.48 -0.50 -5.23
CA SER A 64 10.72 -0.62 -6.03
C SER A 64 10.54 -1.48 -7.28
N LEU A 65 9.72 -2.53 -7.21
CA LEU A 65 9.46 -3.43 -8.34
C LEU A 65 8.58 -2.81 -9.42
N PHE A 66 7.81 -1.76 -9.10
CA PHE A 66 7.00 -1.05 -10.09
C PHE A 66 7.82 -0.22 -11.08
N GLY A 67 9.10 0.03 -10.81
CA GLY A 67 10.00 0.74 -11.74
C GLY A 67 9.59 2.18 -12.05
N ASN A 68 8.70 2.78 -11.23
CA ASN A 68 8.30 4.17 -11.35
C ASN A 68 9.14 5.03 -10.39
N PRO A 69 10.08 5.87 -10.89
CA PRO A 69 10.97 6.67 -10.05
C PRO A 69 10.24 7.74 -9.24
N ASP A 70 9.06 8.18 -9.70
CA ASP A 70 8.27 9.24 -9.05
C ASP A 70 7.29 8.68 -8.00
N LEU A 71 7.18 7.35 -7.89
CA LEU A 71 6.30 6.70 -6.93
C LEU A 71 7.02 6.46 -5.61
N THR A 72 6.56 7.13 -4.56
CA THR A 72 7.04 6.89 -3.19
C THR A 72 6.10 5.97 -2.42
N ILE A 73 6.61 5.32 -1.36
CA ILE A 73 5.76 4.55 -0.42
C ILE A 73 4.63 5.43 0.12
N GLY A 74 4.93 6.69 0.46
CA GLY A 74 3.94 7.65 0.94
C GLY A 74 2.84 7.92 -0.08
N ALA A 75 3.19 8.16 -1.35
CA ALA A 75 2.23 8.37 -2.43
C ALA A 75 1.35 7.12 -2.65
N PHE A 76 1.98 5.94 -2.72
CA PHE A 76 1.29 4.67 -2.92
C PHE A 76 0.28 4.38 -1.79
N VAL A 77 0.73 4.48 -0.53
CA VAL A 77 -0.15 4.29 0.64
C VAL A 77 -1.26 5.33 0.68
N THR A 78 -0.97 6.58 0.34
CA THR A 78 -1.99 7.65 0.30
C THR A 78 -3.09 7.33 -0.72
N ASN A 79 -2.74 6.89 -1.93
CA ASN A 79 -3.70 6.54 -2.97
C ASN A 79 -4.60 5.35 -2.55
N ILE A 80 -4.02 4.36 -1.87
CA ILE A 80 -4.78 3.22 -1.31
C ILE A 80 -5.77 3.71 -0.25
N LEU A 81 -5.31 4.53 0.70
CA LEU A 81 -6.16 5.03 1.79
C LEU A 81 -7.31 5.89 1.25
N ILE A 82 -7.04 6.82 0.33
CA ILE A 82 -8.10 7.64 -0.30
C ILE A 82 -9.12 6.74 -0.98
N THR A 83 -8.66 5.78 -1.79
CA THR A 83 -9.56 4.85 -2.48
C THR A 83 -10.40 4.04 -1.51
N HIS A 84 -9.79 3.53 -0.43
CA HIS A 84 -10.48 2.77 0.60
C HIS A 84 -11.56 3.60 1.29
N LEU A 85 -11.26 4.86 1.65
CA LEU A 85 -12.21 5.78 2.28
C LEU A 85 -13.38 6.13 1.36
N VAL A 86 -13.13 6.35 0.07
CA VAL A 86 -14.17 6.65 -0.92
C VAL A 86 -15.06 5.42 -1.16
N ALA A 87 -14.46 4.25 -1.38
CA ALA A 87 -15.19 3.02 -1.69
C ALA A 87 -16.06 2.51 -0.53
N ASN A 88 -15.67 2.81 0.72
CA ASN A 88 -16.36 2.36 1.92
C ASN A 88 -17.04 3.51 2.68
N ARG A 89 -17.24 4.66 2.03
CA ARG A 89 -17.77 5.87 2.66
C ARG A 89 -19.06 5.61 3.43
N ASP A 90 -20.00 4.91 2.81
CA ASP A 90 -21.33 4.69 3.39
C ASP A 90 -21.26 3.80 4.62
N VAL A 91 -20.51 2.69 4.53
CA VAL A 91 -20.24 1.77 5.64
C VAL A 91 -19.52 2.48 6.79
N ILE A 92 -18.49 3.29 6.48
CA ILE A 92 -17.76 4.06 7.50
C ILE A 92 -18.69 5.07 8.17
N ASN A 93 -19.53 5.78 7.42
CA ASN A 93 -20.46 6.77 7.97
C ASN A 93 -21.52 6.14 8.88
N GLU A 94 -22.03 4.97 8.50
CA GLU A 94 -22.96 4.18 9.31
C GLU A 94 -22.30 3.73 10.63
N LEU A 95 -21.09 3.15 10.55
CA LEU A 95 -20.36 2.66 11.71
C LEU A 95 -19.85 3.76 12.65
N THR A 96 -19.58 4.96 12.14
CA THR A 96 -19.03 6.05 12.96
C THR A 96 -20.10 6.90 13.64
N GLU A 97 -21.39 6.56 13.50
CA GLU A 97 -22.53 7.38 13.93
C GLU A 97 -22.47 8.83 13.39
N ARG A 98 -21.62 9.06 12.37
CA ARG A 98 -21.41 10.35 11.70
C ARG A 98 -22.22 10.48 10.42
N GLY A 99 -23.24 9.63 10.24
CA GLY A 99 -24.25 9.77 9.18
C GLY A 99 -24.96 11.13 9.12
N ALA A 100 -24.67 12.08 10.02
CA ALA A 100 -25.30 13.40 10.05
C ALA A 100 -24.35 14.62 9.94
N LYS A 101 -23.02 14.48 9.76
CA LYS A 101 -22.14 15.68 9.65
C LYS A 101 -21.16 15.58 8.48
N THR A 102 -21.71 15.88 7.31
CA THR A 102 -21.09 16.57 6.15
C THR A 102 -19.56 16.52 6.08
N VAL A 103 -19.03 15.72 5.16
CA VAL A 103 -17.73 16.02 4.54
C VAL A 103 -18.09 16.79 3.27
N LEU A 104 -17.97 18.12 3.33
CA LEU A 104 -18.05 18.99 2.15
C LEU A 104 -16.84 18.70 1.26
N VAL A 105 -17.11 18.52 -0.03
CA VAL A 105 -16.10 18.50 -1.11
C VAL A 105 -15.61 19.92 -1.33
#